data_AF-A0A8T5TXM7-F1
#
_entry.id   AF-A0A8T5TXM7-F1
#
_cell.length_a   1.000
_cell.length_b   1.000
_cell.length_c   1.000
_cell.angle_alpha   90.00
_cell.angle_beta   90.00
_cell.angle_gamma   90.00
#
_symmetry.space_group_name_H-M   'P 1'
#
loop_
_entity.id
_entity.type
_entity.pdbx_description
1 polymer ?
#
loop_
_entity_poly.entity_id
_entity_poly.type
_entity_poly.pdbx_seq_one_letter_code
_entity_poly.pdbx_strand_id
1 'polypeptide(L)' 'MPLRFNSCPHCNQRIVFKIDENDINSSNYPAPVYILHKSESCGKISTFYVDSLLRVSYREHEKKSGAIKTLETID' A
#
# COMPACT_ATOMS: atom_id res chain seq x y z
N MET A 1 3.39 10.72 -10.57
CA MET A 1 3.36 10.12 -9.21
C MET A 1 2.54 10.99 -8.24
N PRO A 2 1.24 10.73 -8.08
CA PRO A 2 0.45 11.36 -7.03
C PRO A 2 0.86 10.82 -5.64
N LEU A 3 1.04 11.72 -4.67
CA LEU A 3 1.14 11.33 -3.26
C LEU A 3 -0.21 10.76 -2.82
N ARG A 4 -0.19 9.58 -2.20
CA ARG A 4 -1.35 8.96 -1.60
C ARG A 4 -1.21 9.00 -0.10
N PHE A 5 -2.33 9.15 0.58
CA PHE A 5 -2.44 9.13 2.02
C PHE A 5 -3.44 8.05 2.42
N ASN A 6 -3.11 7.32 3.47
CA ASN A 6 -4.01 6.35 4.09
C ASN A 6 -3.72 6.27 5.60
N SER A 7 -4.47 5.47 6.33
CA SER A 7 -4.19 5.16 7.72
C SER A 7 -3.52 3.80 7.82
N CYS A 8 -2.50 3.69 8.66
CA CYS A 8 -1.90 2.40 8.97
C CYS A 8 -2.91 1.56 9.77
N PRO A 9 -3.28 0.35 9.32
CA PRO A 9 -4.23 -0.50 10.03
C PRO A 9 -3.71 -0.99 11.40
N HIS A 10 -2.40 -0.90 11.65
CA HIS A 10 -1.78 -1.42 12.88
C HIS A 10 -1.65 -0.39 14.00
N CYS A 11 -1.39 0.87 13.66
CA CYS A 11 -1.17 1.94 14.65
C CYS A 11 -2.13 3.12 14.46
N ASN A 12 -3.01 3.05 13.46
CA ASN A 12 -3.98 4.09 13.08
C ASN A 12 -3.35 5.47 12.75
N GLN A 13 -2.03 5.55 12.64
CA GLN A 13 -1.33 6.75 12.24
C GLN A 13 -1.47 6.99 10.73
N ARG A 14 -1.43 8.26 10.34
CA ARG A 14 -1.45 8.66 8.94
C ARG A 14 -0.16 8.23 8.26
N ILE A 15 -0.30 7.51 7.15
CA ILE A 15 0.81 7.12 6.28
C ILE A 15 0.69 7.83 4.94
N VAL A 16 1.82 8.29 4.42
CA VAL A 16 1.94 8.90 3.10
C VAL A 16 2.89 8.05 2.27
N PHE A 17 2.55 7.77 1.02
CA PHE A 17 3.37 6.96 0.13
C PHE A 17 3.15 7.37 -1.33
N LYS A 18 4.11 7.02 -2.18
CA LYS A 18 4.01 7.20 -3.64
C LYS A 18 3.79 5.83 -4.28
N ILE A 19 2.87 5.77 -5.22
CA ILE A 19 2.58 4.58 -6.00
C ILE A 19 2.52 4.96 -7.48
N ASP A 20 3.11 4.12 -8.31
CA ASP A 20 3.11 4.25 -9.75
C ASP A 20 2.57 2.96 -10.41
N GLU A 21 2.21 3.03 -11.69
CA GLU A 21 1.70 1.85 -12.42
C GLU A 21 2.75 0.73 -12.48
N ASN A 22 4.04 1.09 -12.45
CA ASN A 22 5.15 0.16 -12.42
C ASN A 22 5.29 -0.60 -11.08
N ASP A 23 4.68 -0.09 -10.00
CA ASP A 23 4.69 -0.73 -8.68
C ASP A 23 3.55 -1.74 -8.50
N ILE A 24 2.62 -1.81 -9.46
CA ILE A 24 1.43 -2.65 -9.40
C ILE A 24 1.32 -3.59 -10.60
N ASN A 25 0.75 -4.77 -10.36
CA ASN A 25 0.46 -5.69 -11.45
C ASN A 25 -0.86 -5.27 -12.13
N SER A 26 -0.76 -4.46 -13.18
CA SER A 26 -1.90 -3.97 -13.96
C SER A 26 -2.67 -5.07 -14.70
N SER A 27 -2.11 -6.28 -14.81
CA SER A 27 -2.81 -7.44 -15.39
C SER A 27 -3.89 -8.01 -14.47
N ASN A 28 -3.85 -7.71 -13.15
CA ASN A 28 -4.77 -8.28 -12.17
C ASN A 28 -5.25 -7.22 -11.18
N TYR A 29 -6.51 -6.78 -11.34
CA TYR A 29 -7.18 -5.88 -10.41
C TYR A 29 -8.19 -6.60 -9.50
N PRO A 30 -8.34 -6.19 -8.23
CA PRO A 30 -7.53 -5.18 -7.56
C PRO A 30 -6.13 -5.73 -7.21
N ALA A 31 -5.09 -4.97 -7.58
CA ALA A 31 -3.70 -5.36 -7.44
C ALA A 31 -3.24 -5.19 -5.98
N PRO A 32 -2.67 -6.22 -5.33
CA PRO A 32 -2.14 -6.08 -3.98
C PRO A 32 -0.87 -5.22 -3.98
N VAL A 33 -0.72 -4.39 -2.96
CA VAL A 33 0.43 -3.51 -2.73
C VAL A 33 0.82 -3.59 -1.26
N TYR A 34 2.09 -3.87 -1.00
CA TYR A 34 2.61 -3.88 0.36
C TYR A 34 3.16 -2.51 0.71
N ILE A 35 2.74 -1.96 1.85
CA ILE A 35 3.21 -0.68 2.35
C ILE A 35 3.84 -0.90 3.73
N LEU A 36 5.14 -0.63 3.82
CA LEU A 36 5.90 -0.63 5.05
C LEU A 36 5.79 0.75 5.70
N HIS A 37 5.17 0.80 6.87
CA HIS A 37 5.13 2.03 7.66
C HIS A 37 6.47 2.23 8.36
N LYS A 38 7.26 3.20 7.88
CA LYS A 38 8.61 3.53 8.34
C LYS A 38 8.64 4.41 9.61
N SER A 39 7.67 4.25 10.50
CA SER A 39 7.68 4.90 11.81
C SER A 39 8.32 3.99 12.86
N GLU A 40 9.13 4.57 13.76
CA GLU A 40 9.71 3.89 14.92
C GLU A 40 8.66 3.21 15.81
N SER A 41 7.43 3.74 15.81
CA SER A 41 6.31 3.20 16.61
C SER A 41 5.56 2.03 15.96
N CYS A 42 5.78 1.77 14.66
CA CYS A 42 5.01 0.79 13.92
C CYS A 42 5.89 -0.28 13.25
N GLY A 43 6.71 0.09 12.27
CA GLY A 43 7.56 -0.85 11.51
C GLY A 43 6.84 -2.01 10.81
N LYS A 44 5.50 -2.05 10.81
CA LYS A 44 4.70 -3.15 10.23
C LYS A 44 4.37 -2.92 8.77
N ILE A 45 4.32 -4.03 8.03
CA ILE A 45 3.86 -4.06 6.64
C ILE A 45 2.34 -4.26 6.61
N SER A 46 1.67 -3.45 5.80
CA SER A 46 0.23 -3.50 5.56
C SER A 46 -0.02 -3.82 4.10
N THR A 47 -0.98 -4.70 3.83
CA THR A 47 -1.42 -4.99 2.46
C THR A 47 -2.58 -4.07 2.12
N PHE A 48 -2.42 -3.33 1.03
CA PHE A 48 -3.46 -2.54 0.42
C PHE A 48 -3.77 -3.09 -0.97
N TYR A 49 -4.89 -2.66 -1.53
CA TYR A 49 -5.36 -3.08 -2.84
C TYR A 49 -5.63 -1.85 -3.69
N VAL A 50 -5.18 -1.91 -4.94
CA VAL A 50 -5.24 -0.77 -5.85
C VAL A 50 -6.07 -1.17 -7.07
N ASP A 51 -6.97 -0.30 -7.48
CA ASP A 51 -7.78 -0.49 -8.70
C ASP A 51 -7.09 0.10 -9.94
N SER A 52 -7.73 -0.04 -11.10
CA SER A 52 -7.24 0.51 -12.38
C SER A 52 -7.18 2.04 -12.42
N LEU A 53 -7.78 2.73 -11.45
CA LEU A 53 -7.72 4.18 -11.28
C LEU A 53 -6.69 4.60 -10.22
N LEU A 54 -5.82 3.68 -9.80
CA LEU A 54 -4.82 3.88 -8.75
C LEU A 54 -5.44 4.32 -7.41
N ARG A 55 -6.68 3.92 -7.12
CA ARG A 55 -7.33 4.16 -5.82
C ARG A 55 -6.96 3.05 -4.87
N VAL A 56 -6.46 3.44 -3.70
CA VAL A 56 -5.98 2.52 -2.69
C VAL A 56 -7.08 2.25 -1.68
N SER A 57 -7.46 0.99 -1.54
CA SER A 57 -8.40 0.50 -0.53
C SER A 57 -7.69 -0.45 0.41
N TYR A 58 -7.91 -0.29 1.72
CA TYR A 58 -7.53 -1.32 2.67
C TYR A 58 -8.58 -2.44 2.60
N ARG A 59 -8.14 -3.67 2.36
CA ARG A 59 -8.95 -4.86 2.65
C ARG A 59 -8.14 -5.72 3.59
N GLU A 60 -8.74 -6.06 4.72
CA GLU A 60 -8.22 -6.99 5.72
C GLU A 60 -8.26 -8.45 5.22
N HIS A 61 -8.09 -8.66 3.91
CA HIS A 61 -7.98 -9.99 3.35
C HIS A 61 -6.52 -10.41 3.35
N GLU A 62 -6.32 -11.67 3.72
CA GLU A 62 -5.06 -12.42 3.77
C GLU A 62 -4.08 -12.00 2.68
N LYS A 63 -2.80 -11.87 3.04
CA LYS A 63 -1.69 -11.53 2.12
C LYS A 63 -1.82 -12.31 0.82
N LYS A 64 -2.35 -11.66 -0.23
CA LYS A 64 -2.40 -12.26 -1.57
C LYS A 64 -1.05 -12.06 -2.23
N SER A 65 -0.43 -13.17 -2.64
CA SER A 65 0.73 -13.18 -3.51
C SER A 65 0.41 -12.40 -4.79
N GLY A 66 1.27 -11.45 -5.19
CA GLY A 66 1.06 -10.69 -6.43
C GLY A 66 1.50 -9.23 -6.40
N ALA A 67 1.89 -8.69 -5.24
CA ALA A 67 2.47 -7.35 -5.19
C ALA A 67 3.87 -7.39 -5.82
N ILE A 68 4.15 -6.46 -6.73
CA ILE A 68 5.44 -6.37 -7.42
C ILE A 68 6.52 -5.88 -6.44
N LYS A 69 6.15 -4.95 -5.55
CA LYS A 69 7.08 -4.27 -4.67
C LYS A 69 6.44 -3.91 -3.33
N THR A 70 7.29 -3.84 -2.31
CA THR A 70 6.96 -3.19 -1.04
C THR A 70 7.35 -1.73 -1.11
N LEU A 71 6.37 -0.85 -0.90
CA LEU A 71 6.54 0.60 -0.86
C LEU A 71 6.81 1.04 0.57
N GLU A 72 7.74 1.97 0.74
CA GLU A 72 7.99 2.62 2.03
C GLU A 72 7.15 3.89 2.15
N THR A 73 6.71 4.20 3.38
CA THR A 73 6.10 5.50 3.66
C THR A 73 7.13 6.62 3.61
N ILE A 74 6.67 7.80 3.23
CA ILE A 74 7.41 9.06 3.26
C ILE A 74 6.92 9.78 4.53
N ASP A 75 7.74 9.77 5.58
CA ASP A 75 7.52 10.59 6.78
C ASP A 75 7.52 12.10 6.45
#